data_AF-A0AAN6VBG8-F1
#
_entry.id   AF-A0AAN6VBG8-F1
#
_cell.length_a   1.000
_cell.length_b   1.000
_cell.length_c   1.000
_cell.angle_alpha   90.00
_cell.angle_beta   90.00
_cell.angle_gamma   90.00
#
_symmetry.space_group_name_H-M   'P 1'
#
loop_
_entity.id
_entity.type
_entity.pdbx_description
1 polymer ?
#
loop_
_entity_poly.entity_id
_entity_poly.type
_entity_poly.pdbx_seq_one_letter_code
_entity_poly.pdbx_strand_id
1 'polypeptide(L)'
;QASDLRVIFEPVVQEVVKLVKDQISASKVPIRAVLLVGGFGASNYLKERLRGAIDPAIQIMQPPNAWLAVVHGAVMKGLAQSAPDQLTMVRVQNRKARKHYGTEWRVRYDDKVHAHLRNKKHWCGLDGCWKVYTMEWFIKRGDAVSENEPFFTSFVWTGPVAQGRIKKIKMDIYADRSARDAPLVRDENVSMLCHVEAEVGHIPENLLQRRKGSDGQSYYELNCKIEAVYLSASTQYTLVYNGQRYNSVTAEYV
;
A
#
# COMPACT_ATOMS: atom_id res chain seq x y z
N GLN A 1 -14.60 -27.91 -35.00
CA GLN A 1 -13.94 -26.61 -35.23
C GLN A 1 -14.36 -25.53 -34.22
N ALA A 2 -15.63 -25.15 -34.06
CA ALA A 2 -16.03 -24.18 -33.01
C ALA A 2 -16.16 -24.79 -31.59
N SER A 3 -16.47 -26.08 -31.50
CA SER A 3 -16.52 -26.85 -30.24
C SER A 3 -15.16 -26.96 -29.57
N ASP A 4 -14.12 -27.20 -30.37
CA ASP A 4 -12.78 -27.53 -29.89
C ASP A 4 -12.09 -26.29 -29.31
N LEU A 5 -12.34 -25.12 -29.90
CA LEU A 5 -11.90 -23.83 -29.36
C LEU A 5 -12.54 -23.54 -27.99
N ARG A 6 -13.81 -23.89 -27.77
CA ARG A 6 -14.45 -23.68 -26.46
C ARG A 6 -13.79 -24.50 -25.36
N VAL A 7 -13.45 -25.76 -25.66
CA VAL A 7 -12.77 -26.65 -24.71
C VAL A 7 -11.40 -26.09 -24.30
N ILE A 8 -10.66 -25.52 -25.26
CA ILE A 8 -9.34 -24.93 -25.00
C ILE A 8 -9.43 -23.70 -24.09
N PHE A 9 -10.42 -22.82 -24.30
CA PHE A 9 -10.57 -21.60 -23.50
C PHE A 9 -11.35 -21.80 -22.20
N GLU A 10 -11.97 -22.97 -21.99
CA GLU A 10 -12.79 -23.26 -20.82
C GLU A 10 -12.07 -23.02 -19.49
N PRO A 11 -10.81 -23.50 -19.28
CA PRO A 11 -10.12 -23.30 -18.02
C PRO A 11 -9.89 -21.81 -17.72
N VAL A 12 -9.54 -21.02 -18.74
CA VAL A 12 -9.32 -19.58 -18.63
C VAL A 12 -10.62 -18.86 -18.28
N VAL A 13 -11.74 -19.23 -18.92
CA VAL A 13 -13.05 -18.62 -18.63
C VAL A 13 -13.49 -18.94 -17.21
N GLN A 14 -13.28 -20.17 -16.73
CA GLN A 14 -13.60 -20.56 -15.35
C GLN A 14 -12.79 -19.77 -14.33
N GLU A 15 -11.51 -19.53 -14.60
CA GLU A 15 -10.66 -18.69 -13.77
C GLU A 15 -11.18 -17.24 -13.72
N VAL A 16 -11.57 -16.67 -14.87
CA VAL A 16 -12.17 -15.33 -14.90
C VAL A 16 -13.49 -15.28 -14.11
N VAL A 17 -14.36 -16.28 -14.26
CA VAL A 17 -15.61 -16.38 -13.50
C VAL A 17 -15.32 -16.42 -11.99
N LYS A 18 -14.34 -17.21 -11.57
CA LYS A 18 -13.92 -17.29 -10.16
C LYS A 18 -13.42 -15.92 -9.67
N LEU A 19 -12.53 -15.27 -10.40
CA LEU A 19 -11.98 -13.96 -10.04
C LEU A 19 -13.08 -12.89 -9.91
N VAL A 20 -14.07 -12.89 -10.81
CA VAL A 20 -15.22 -11.97 -10.73
C VAL A 20 -16.06 -12.25 -9.48
N LYS A 21 -16.35 -13.52 -9.16
CA LYS A 21 -17.07 -13.90 -7.94
C LYS A 21 -16.33 -13.51 -6.67
N ASP A 22 -15.02 -13.74 -6.64
CA ASP A 22 -14.17 -13.39 -5.50
C ASP A 22 -14.18 -11.86 -5.28
N GLN A 23 -14.12 -11.07 -6.36
CA GLN A 23 -14.23 -9.60 -6.27
C GLN A 23 -15.61 -9.12 -5.81
N ILE A 24 -16.70 -9.71 -6.32
CA ILE A 24 -18.06 -9.38 -5.87
C ILE A 24 -18.20 -9.69 -4.38
N SER A 25 -17.70 -10.85 -3.93
CA SER A 25 -17.80 -11.29 -2.53
C SER A 25 -16.92 -10.46 -1.59
N ALA A 26 -15.74 -10.02 -2.06
CA ALA A 26 -14.86 -9.13 -1.31
C ALA A 26 -15.38 -7.68 -1.26
N SER A 27 -16.32 -7.31 -2.13
CA SER A 27 -16.93 -5.99 -2.12
C SER A 27 -17.84 -5.85 -0.90
N LYS A 28 -17.60 -4.81 -0.09
CA LYS A 28 -18.49 -4.42 1.01
C LYS A 28 -19.68 -3.57 0.53
N VAL A 29 -19.81 -3.35 -0.78
CA VAL A 29 -20.88 -2.55 -1.40
C VAL A 29 -21.58 -3.35 -2.50
N PRO A 30 -22.90 -3.14 -2.70
CA PRO A 30 -23.64 -3.80 -3.77
C PRO A 30 -23.06 -3.48 -5.15
N ILE A 31 -22.79 -4.51 -5.95
CA ILE A 31 -22.31 -4.38 -7.32
C ILE A 31 -23.51 -4.31 -8.26
N ARG A 32 -23.62 -3.25 -9.06
CA ARG A 32 -24.72 -3.07 -10.02
C ARG A 32 -24.40 -3.64 -11.40
N ALA A 33 -23.14 -3.57 -11.81
CA ALA A 33 -22.73 -3.98 -13.14
C ALA A 33 -21.27 -4.45 -13.21
N VAL A 34 -20.99 -5.33 -14.17
CA VAL A 34 -19.64 -5.73 -14.60
C VAL A 34 -19.45 -5.26 -16.04
N LEU A 35 -18.41 -4.45 -16.28
CA LEU A 35 -18.06 -3.97 -17.62
C LEU A 35 -16.92 -4.81 -18.22
N LEU A 36 -17.20 -5.48 -19.33
CA LEU A 36 -16.22 -6.28 -20.07
C LEU A 36 -15.48 -5.40 -21.07
N VAL A 37 -14.20 -5.11 -20.80
CA VAL A 37 -13.34 -4.25 -21.62
C VAL A 37 -12.09 -5.00 -22.07
N GLY A 38 -11.39 -4.47 -23.08
CA GLY A 38 -10.24 -5.10 -23.71
C GLY A 38 -10.61 -6.19 -24.73
N GLY A 39 -9.61 -6.77 -25.39
CA GLY A 39 -9.81 -7.75 -26.45
C GLY A 39 -10.57 -9.01 -26.01
N PHE A 40 -10.20 -9.60 -24.87
CA PHE A 40 -10.92 -10.75 -24.35
C PHE A 40 -12.32 -10.38 -23.82
N GLY A 41 -12.47 -9.16 -23.30
CA GLY A 41 -13.76 -8.60 -22.90
C GLY A 41 -14.76 -8.45 -24.05
N ALA A 42 -14.30 -8.42 -25.31
CA ALA A 42 -15.16 -8.43 -26.50
C ALA A 42 -15.72 -9.82 -26.85
N SER A 43 -15.32 -10.88 -26.13
CA SER A 43 -15.81 -12.25 -26.37
C SER A 43 -17.27 -12.43 -25.92
N ASN A 44 -18.15 -12.76 -26.86
CA ASN A 44 -19.52 -13.16 -26.55
C ASN A 44 -19.57 -14.43 -25.69
N TYR A 45 -18.63 -15.36 -25.87
CA TYR A 45 -18.56 -16.58 -25.05
C TYR A 45 -18.32 -16.22 -23.59
N LEU A 46 -17.34 -15.36 -23.29
CA LEU A 46 -17.06 -14.91 -21.94
C LEU A 46 -18.28 -14.21 -21.31
N LYS A 47 -18.94 -13.35 -22.08
CA LYS A 47 -20.13 -12.60 -21.63
C LYS A 47 -21.26 -13.54 -21.19
N GLU A 48 -21.61 -14.53 -22.01
CA GLU A 48 -22.68 -15.48 -21.66
C GLU A 48 -22.28 -16.37 -20.47
N ARG A 49 -21.01 -16.74 -20.37
CA ARG A 49 -20.49 -17.55 -19.27
C ARG A 49 -20.52 -16.82 -17.94
N LEU A 50 -20.20 -15.53 -17.93
CA LEU A 50 -20.39 -14.69 -16.75
C LEU A 50 -21.88 -14.52 -16.43
N ARG A 51 -22.74 -14.31 -17.43
CA ARG A 51 -24.19 -14.12 -17.23
C ARG A 51 -24.86 -15.32 -16.58
N GLY A 52 -24.46 -16.53 -16.95
CA GLY A 52 -24.96 -17.75 -16.33
C GLY A 52 -24.34 -18.05 -14.96
N ALA A 53 -23.22 -17.43 -14.60
CA ALA A 53 -22.46 -17.79 -13.40
C ALA A 53 -22.63 -16.82 -12.22
N ILE A 54 -22.98 -15.55 -12.47
CA ILE A 54 -23.14 -14.51 -11.44
C ILE A 54 -24.61 -14.18 -11.19
N ASP A 55 -24.88 -13.41 -10.12
CA ASP A 55 -26.23 -12.95 -9.77
C ASP A 55 -26.89 -12.21 -10.97
N PRO A 56 -28.09 -12.65 -11.43
CA PRO A 56 -28.82 -12.01 -12.53
C PRO A 56 -29.15 -10.52 -12.32
N ALA A 57 -29.17 -10.03 -11.07
CA ALA A 57 -29.35 -8.62 -10.77
C ALA A 57 -28.14 -7.76 -11.18
N ILE A 58 -26.96 -8.37 -11.36
CA ILE A 58 -25.74 -7.69 -11.78
C ILE A 58 -25.70 -7.62 -13.30
N GLN A 59 -25.76 -6.40 -13.85
CA GLN A 59 -25.76 -6.19 -15.29
C GLN A 59 -24.37 -6.46 -15.90
N ILE A 60 -24.27 -7.38 -16.85
CA ILE A 60 -23.04 -7.56 -17.63
C ILE A 60 -23.10 -6.70 -18.89
N MET A 61 -22.23 -5.70 -18.95
CA MET A 61 -22.15 -4.74 -20.03
C MET A 61 -20.89 -4.99 -20.86
N GLN A 62 -21.02 -4.88 -22.17
CA GLN A 62 -19.89 -4.99 -23.10
C GLN A 62 -20.02 -3.82 -24.07
N PRO A 63 -19.17 -2.78 -23.95
CA PRO A 63 -19.25 -1.62 -24.82
C PRO A 63 -18.84 -1.99 -26.26
N PRO A 64 -19.40 -1.31 -27.28
CA PRO A 64 -19.11 -1.60 -28.69
C PRO A 64 -17.62 -1.52 -29.02
N ASN A 65 -16.90 -0.60 -28.39
CA ASN A 65 -15.46 -0.38 -28.55
C ASN A 65 -14.68 -0.91 -27.35
N ALA A 66 -14.98 -2.13 -26.88
CA ALA A 66 -14.33 -2.73 -25.71
C ALA A 66 -12.80 -2.67 -25.78
N TRP A 67 -12.21 -2.85 -26.96
CA TRP A 67 -10.76 -2.74 -27.18
C TRP A 67 -10.19 -1.35 -26.86
N LEU A 68 -10.92 -0.28 -27.18
CA LEU A 68 -10.49 1.11 -26.99
C LEU A 68 -10.94 1.71 -25.65
N ALA A 69 -11.83 1.03 -24.92
CA ALA A 69 -12.45 1.57 -23.70
C ALA A 69 -11.42 2.02 -22.64
N VAL A 70 -10.32 1.28 -22.49
CA VAL A 70 -9.22 1.63 -21.56
C VAL A 70 -8.52 2.92 -21.99
N VAL A 71 -8.19 3.03 -23.28
CA VAL A 71 -7.51 4.21 -23.84
C VAL A 71 -8.42 5.43 -23.80
N HIS A 72 -9.70 5.28 -24.14
CA HIS A 72 -10.69 6.35 -24.01
C HIS A 72 -10.78 6.84 -22.57
N GLY A 73 -10.85 5.94 -21.59
CA GLY A 73 -10.84 6.30 -20.17
C GLY A 73 -9.56 7.06 -19.75
N ALA A 74 -8.40 6.64 -20.26
CA ALA A 74 -7.13 7.33 -20.01
C ALA A 74 -7.10 8.74 -20.61
N VAL A 75 -7.58 8.92 -21.85
CA VAL A 75 -7.69 10.22 -22.51
C VAL A 75 -8.65 11.13 -21.78
N MET A 76 -9.84 10.64 -21.41
CA MET A 76 -10.82 11.41 -20.63
C MET A 76 -10.23 11.86 -19.30
N LYS A 77 -9.49 10.99 -18.62
CA LYS A 77 -8.80 11.34 -17.36
C LYS A 77 -7.73 12.42 -17.59
N GLY A 78 -6.91 12.29 -18.63
CA GLY A 78 -5.88 13.28 -18.97
C GLY A 78 -6.48 14.64 -19.31
N LEU A 79 -7.56 14.67 -20.10
CA LEU A 79 -8.28 15.91 -20.42
C LEU A 79 -8.90 16.55 -19.17
N ALA A 80 -9.49 15.76 -18.28
CA ALA A 80 -10.04 16.26 -17.01
C ALA A 80 -8.96 16.86 -16.08
N GLN A 81 -7.71 16.40 -16.17
CA GLN A 81 -6.57 16.96 -15.44
C GLN A 81 -6.02 18.24 -16.11
N SER A 82 -6.00 18.30 -17.45
CA SER A 82 -5.44 19.44 -18.20
C SER A 82 -6.39 20.63 -18.35
N ALA A 83 -7.70 20.39 -18.38
CA ALA A 83 -8.72 21.44 -18.51
C ALA A 83 -9.97 21.11 -17.67
N PRO A 84 -9.87 21.23 -16.33
CA PRO A 84 -10.90 20.77 -15.39
C PRO A 84 -12.26 21.45 -15.57
N ASP A 85 -12.26 22.71 -16.01
CA ASP A 85 -13.46 23.55 -16.09
C ASP A 85 -14.16 23.48 -17.46
N GLN A 86 -13.58 22.79 -18.45
CA GLN A 86 -14.03 22.86 -19.85
C GLN A 86 -14.41 21.51 -20.47
N LEU A 87 -13.76 20.40 -20.09
CA LEU A 87 -13.75 19.22 -20.96
C LEU A 87 -14.30 17.91 -20.39
N THR A 88 -14.50 17.73 -19.07
CA THR A 88 -15.27 16.59 -18.49
C THR A 88 -15.25 16.57 -16.94
N MET A 89 -16.33 16.11 -16.30
CA MET A 89 -16.40 15.85 -14.84
C MET A 89 -16.00 14.40 -14.47
N VAL A 90 -14.93 13.84 -15.04
CA VAL A 90 -14.44 12.52 -14.59
C VAL A 90 -13.58 12.71 -13.34
N ARG A 91 -14.16 12.46 -12.17
CA ARG A 91 -13.45 12.49 -10.89
C ARG A 91 -13.36 11.10 -10.30
N VAL A 92 -12.14 10.65 -10.03
CA VAL A 92 -11.92 9.45 -9.22
C VAL A 92 -12.29 9.81 -7.78
N GLN A 93 -13.39 9.26 -7.28
CA GLN A 93 -13.84 9.55 -5.91
C GLN A 93 -13.00 8.81 -4.88
N ASN A 94 -12.83 7.49 -5.06
CA ASN A 94 -12.11 6.64 -4.13
C ASN A 94 -11.33 5.56 -4.89
N ARG A 95 -10.16 5.20 -4.36
CA ARG A 95 -9.42 3.99 -4.74
C ARG A 95 -9.34 3.05 -3.54
N LYS A 96 -9.00 1.79 -3.79
CA LYS A 96 -8.81 0.79 -2.75
C LYS A 96 -7.39 0.25 -2.79
N ALA A 97 -6.70 0.29 -1.65
CA ALA A 97 -5.36 -0.27 -1.51
C ALA A 97 -5.38 -1.77 -1.80
N ARG A 98 -4.46 -2.26 -2.64
CA ARG A 98 -4.41 -3.67 -3.05
C ARG A 98 -3.57 -4.56 -2.13
N LYS A 99 -2.71 -3.92 -1.34
CA LYS A 99 -1.67 -4.52 -0.48
C LYS A 99 -1.72 -3.82 0.87
N HIS A 100 -1.19 -4.47 1.91
CA HIS A 100 -0.86 -3.75 3.15
C HIS A 100 0.48 -3.03 2.92
N TYR A 101 0.61 -1.79 3.38
CA TYR A 101 1.85 -1.00 3.36
C TYR A 101 2.18 -0.52 4.76
N GLY A 102 3.42 -0.75 5.16
CA GLY A 102 3.81 -0.60 6.54
C GLY A 102 5.31 -0.44 6.71
N THR A 103 5.70 -0.21 7.95
CA THR A 103 7.09 -0.15 8.36
C THR A 103 7.32 -1.01 9.60
N GLU A 104 8.55 -1.48 9.81
CA GLU A 104 8.91 -2.30 10.97
C GLU A 104 9.60 -1.43 12.03
N TRP A 105 9.17 -1.54 13.28
CA TRP A 105 9.73 -0.75 14.37
C TRP A 105 9.67 -1.50 15.70
N ARG A 106 10.42 -0.99 16.69
CA ARG A 106 10.58 -1.64 18.00
C ARG A 106 9.53 -1.15 18.98
N VAL A 107 8.65 -2.04 19.42
CA VAL A 107 7.64 -1.78 20.45
C VAL A 107 8.03 -2.42 21.78
N ARG A 108 7.47 -1.93 22.89
CA ARG A 108 7.64 -2.56 24.21
C ARG A 108 7.05 -3.97 24.19
N TYR A 109 7.80 -4.94 24.70
CA TYR A 109 7.34 -6.32 24.81
C TYR A 109 6.20 -6.42 25.82
N ASP A 110 5.05 -6.84 25.33
CA ASP A 110 3.88 -7.25 26.12
C ASP A 110 3.64 -8.75 25.94
N ASP A 111 3.70 -9.53 27.02
CA ASP A 111 3.52 -10.98 27.00
C ASP A 111 2.14 -11.39 26.42
N LYS A 112 1.09 -10.59 26.66
CA LYS A 112 -0.27 -10.89 26.18
C LYS A 112 -0.38 -10.86 24.66
N VAL A 113 0.40 -10.00 24.01
CA VAL A 113 0.38 -9.79 22.55
C VAL A 113 1.53 -10.55 21.87
N HIS A 114 2.69 -10.62 22.52
CA HIS A 114 3.96 -11.04 21.93
C HIS A 114 4.51 -12.34 22.53
N ALA A 115 3.68 -13.17 23.19
CA ALA A 115 4.10 -14.46 23.73
C ALA A 115 4.85 -15.32 22.70
N HIS A 116 4.35 -15.38 21.46
CA HIS A 116 4.95 -16.10 20.33
C HIS A 116 6.31 -15.53 19.86
N LEU A 117 6.69 -14.33 20.32
CA LEU A 117 7.96 -13.66 20.01
C LEU A 117 8.91 -13.60 21.22
N ARG A 118 8.65 -14.37 22.29
CA ARG A 118 9.46 -14.36 23.52
C ARG A 118 10.96 -14.51 23.25
N ASN A 119 11.33 -15.35 22.27
CA ASN A 119 12.73 -15.62 21.91
C ASN A 119 13.34 -14.56 20.98
N LYS A 120 12.54 -13.61 20.47
CA LYS A 120 12.98 -12.52 19.58
C LYS A 120 13.08 -11.16 20.31
N LYS A 121 12.70 -11.09 21.58
CA LYS A 121 12.80 -9.85 22.36
C LYS A 121 14.25 -9.51 22.66
N HIS A 122 14.57 -8.22 22.71
CA HIS A 122 15.89 -7.70 23.04
C HIS A 122 15.78 -6.57 24.06
N TRP A 123 16.78 -6.40 24.90
CA TRP A 123 16.79 -5.33 25.90
C TRP A 123 17.10 -3.99 25.22
N CYS A 124 16.30 -2.96 25.51
CA CYS A 124 16.53 -1.61 25.03
C CYS A 124 17.10 -0.77 26.19
N GLY A 125 18.40 -0.45 26.13
CA GLY A 125 19.07 0.38 27.14
C GLY A 125 18.51 1.80 27.26
N LEU A 126 18.12 2.40 26.12
CA LEU A 126 17.45 3.70 26.06
C LEU A 126 16.18 3.72 26.93
N ASP A 127 15.26 2.79 26.71
CA ASP A 127 13.95 2.77 27.37
C ASP A 127 13.88 1.90 28.63
N GLY A 128 14.95 1.19 28.98
CA GLY A 128 15.02 0.33 30.15
C GLY A 128 13.99 -0.80 30.14
N CYS A 129 13.63 -1.33 28.97
CA CYS A 129 12.64 -2.39 28.85
C CYS A 129 12.96 -3.36 27.71
N TRP A 130 12.34 -4.55 27.75
CA TRP A 130 12.37 -5.49 26.64
C TRP A 130 11.53 -4.95 25.48
N LYS A 131 12.08 -5.02 24.26
CA LYS A 131 11.41 -4.66 23.02
C LYS A 131 11.41 -5.80 22.01
N VAL A 132 10.48 -5.72 21.05
CA VAL A 132 10.38 -6.64 19.91
C VAL A 132 10.05 -5.83 18.65
N TYR A 133 10.44 -6.35 17.48
CA TYR A 133 10.08 -5.74 16.19
C TYR A 133 8.70 -6.21 15.75
N THR A 134 7.85 -5.26 15.38
CA THR A 134 6.50 -5.50 14.83
C THR A 134 6.24 -4.56 13.66
N MET A 135 5.29 -4.95 12.82
CA MET A 135 4.83 -4.12 11.70
C MET A 135 3.84 -3.06 12.18
N GLU A 136 4.02 -1.83 11.68
CA GLU A 136 3.03 -0.75 11.69
C GLU A 136 2.44 -0.58 10.30
N TRP A 137 1.22 -1.07 10.10
CA TRP A 137 0.51 -0.94 8.83
C TRP A 137 -0.29 0.36 8.81
N PHE A 138 0.24 1.36 8.10
CA PHE A 138 -0.42 2.66 7.95
C PHE A 138 -1.39 2.70 6.76
N ILE A 139 -1.30 1.74 5.83
CA ILE A 139 -2.34 1.46 4.83
C ILE A 139 -2.60 -0.05 4.85
N LYS A 140 -3.85 -0.44 5.06
CA LYS A 140 -4.29 -1.84 4.98
C LYS A 140 -4.98 -2.10 3.65
N ARG A 141 -4.89 -3.34 3.17
CA ARG A 141 -5.61 -3.81 1.99
C ARG A 141 -7.11 -3.53 2.15
N GLY A 142 -7.69 -2.86 1.16
CA GLY A 142 -9.10 -2.45 1.18
C GLY A 142 -9.37 -1.08 1.82
N ASP A 143 -8.36 -0.40 2.36
CA ASP A 143 -8.49 0.99 2.79
C ASP A 143 -8.82 1.89 1.59
N ALA A 144 -9.68 2.87 1.82
CA ALA A 144 -9.92 3.92 0.84
C ALA A 144 -8.67 4.80 0.76
N VAL A 145 -8.14 5.00 -0.45
CA VAL A 145 -6.97 5.83 -0.70
C VAL A 145 -7.30 6.89 -1.74
N SER A 146 -6.74 8.08 -1.57
CA SER A 146 -6.96 9.25 -2.41
C SER A 146 -5.63 9.86 -2.83
N GLU A 147 -5.58 10.45 -4.02
CA GLU A 147 -4.40 11.20 -4.50
C GLU A 147 -4.22 12.51 -3.73
N ASN A 148 -5.27 13.01 -3.06
CA ASN A 148 -5.27 14.30 -2.37
C ASN A 148 -5.10 14.19 -0.85
N GLU A 149 -5.21 13.00 -0.27
CA GLU A 149 -5.17 12.78 1.18
C GLU A 149 -4.02 11.82 1.53
N PRO A 150 -2.85 12.35 1.96
CA PRO A 150 -1.73 11.52 2.36
C PRO A 150 -1.97 10.78 3.67
N PHE A 151 -1.42 9.58 3.77
CA PHE A 151 -1.33 8.84 5.02
C PHE A 151 -0.06 9.26 5.76
N PHE A 152 -0.16 9.38 7.08
CA PHE A 152 0.98 9.68 7.94
C PHE A 152 1.19 8.57 8.95
N THR A 153 2.44 8.12 9.10
CA THR A 153 2.88 7.35 10.26
C THR A 153 4.05 8.05 10.92
N SER A 154 4.07 8.07 12.25
CA SER A 154 5.12 8.71 13.03
C SER A 154 6.01 7.65 13.64
N PHE A 155 7.31 7.90 13.66
CA PHE A 155 8.27 7.00 14.30
C PHE A 155 9.38 7.82 14.97
N VAL A 156 9.99 7.20 15.97
CA VAL A 156 11.12 7.81 16.68
C VAL A 156 12.40 7.11 16.24
N TRP A 157 13.26 7.83 15.55
CA TRP A 157 14.60 7.34 15.23
C TRP A 157 15.50 7.58 16.44
N THR A 158 16.30 6.58 16.81
CA THR A 158 17.20 6.65 17.97
C THR A 158 18.57 6.10 17.63
N GLY A 159 19.61 6.77 18.13
CA GLY A 159 21.01 6.39 17.89
C GLY A 159 21.93 6.82 19.04
N PRO A 160 22.85 5.98 19.52
CA PRO A 160 23.77 6.36 20.60
C PRO A 160 24.70 7.50 20.16
N VAL A 161 24.81 8.55 20.98
CA VAL A 161 25.75 9.67 20.72
C VAL A 161 27.20 9.19 20.72
N ALA A 162 27.49 8.15 21.50
CA ALA A 162 28.82 7.53 21.56
C ALA A 162 29.28 6.91 20.22
N GLN A 163 28.35 6.61 19.29
CA GLN A 163 28.67 6.10 17.95
C GLN A 163 29.01 7.23 16.94
N GLY A 164 29.05 8.48 17.41
CA GLY A 164 29.31 9.65 16.59
C GLY A 164 28.06 10.40 16.16
N ARG A 165 28.26 11.52 15.50
CA ARG A 165 27.17 12.40 15.04
C ARG A 165 26.33 11.72 13.96
N ILE A 166 25.01 11.80 14.12
CA ILE A 166 24.07 11.33 13.10
C ILE A 166 24.22 12.12 11.79
N LYS A 167 24.30 11.41 10.68
CA LYS A 167 24.36 11.99 9.34
C LYS A 167 23.12 11.69 8.51
N LYS A 168 22.51 10.52 8.71
CA LYS A 168 21.35 10.06 7.96
C LYS A 168 20.32 9.40 8.87
N ILE A 169 19.06 9.60 8.52
CA ILE A 169 17.92 8.83 9.04
C ILE A 169 17.44 7.95 7.89
N LYS A 170 17.14 6.68 8.18
CA LYS A 170 16.61 5.73 7.21
C LYS A 170 15.35 5.08 7.77
N MET A 171 14.38 4.85 6.90
CA MET A 171 13.23 3.98 7.21
C MET A 171 12.91 3.06 6.03
N ASP A 172 12.74 1.78 6.32
CA ASP A 172 12.35 0.78 5.34
C ASP A 172 10.82 0.67 5.26
N ILE A 173 10.31 0.62 4.04
CA ILE A 173 8.88 0.44 3.74
C ILE A 173 8.68 -0.97 3.20
N TYR A 174 7.68 -1.66 3.75
CA TYR A 174 7.32 -3.03 3.39
C TYR A 174 5.91 -3.09 2.81
N ALA A 175 5.65 -4.15 2.04
CA ALA A 175 4.31 -4.50 1.63
C ALA A 175 4.03 -5.99 1.70
N ASP A 176 2.79 -6.31 2.05
CA ASP A 176 2.22 -7.65 1.98
C ASP A 176 1.16 -7.71 0.88
N ARG A 177 1.36 -8.63 -0.08
CA ARG A 177 0.46 -8.82 -1.23
C ARG A 177 -0.63 -9.85 -0.99
N SER A 178 -0.52 -10.62 0.09
CA SER A 178 -1.40 -11.75 0.36
C SER A 178 -2.80 -11.30 0.76
N ALA A 179 -3.78 -12.16 0.50
CA ALA A 179 -5.19 -11.88 0.74
C ALA A 179 -5.64 -12.15 2.18
N ARG A 180 -4.79 -11.80 3.16
CA ARG A 180 -5.00 -12.03 4.61
C ARG A 180 -5.07 -10.72 5.39
N ASP A 181 -5.33 -10.83 6.69
CA ASP A 181 -5.23 -9.70 7.61
C ASP A 181 -3.78 -9.24 7.81
N ALA A 182 -3.59 -7.94 8.04
CA ALA A 182 -2.26 -7.35 8.15
C ALA A 182 -1.47 -8.02 9.31
N PRO A 183 -0.36 -8.71 9.02
CA PRO A 183 0.31 -9.55 10.01
C PRO A 183 1.05 -8.69 11.05
N LEU A 184 1.08 -9.12 12.31
CA LEU A 184 1.78 -8.39 13.37
C LEU A 184 3.30 -8.33 13.14
N VAL A 185 3.87 -9.36 12.51
CA VAL A 185 5.31 -9.50 12.29
C VAL A 185 5.57 -9.88 10.84
N ARG A 186 6.72 -9.46 10.33
CA ARG A 186 7.19 -9.81 9.01
C ARG A 186 7.38 -11.32 8.85
N ASP A 187 6.93 -11.85 7.72
CA ASP A 187 7.19 -13.21 7.25
C ASP A 187 7.57 -13.21 5.77
N GLU A 188 7.59 -14.38 5.14
CA GLU A 188 7.95 -14.55 3.72
C GLU A 188 7.04 -13.83 2.72
N ASN A 189 5.79 -13.50 3.10
CA ASN A 189 4.86 -12.78 2.24
C ASN A 189 5.05 -11.26 2.28
N VAL A 190 5.85 -10.78 3.24
CA VAL A 190 6.11 -9.35 3.45
C VAL A 190 7.46 -8.98 2.84
N SER A 191 7.43 -8.30 1.70
CA SER A 191 8.61 -7.85 0.97
C SER A 191 8.97 -6.39 1.26
N MET A 192 10.26 -6.07 1.33
CA MET A 192 10.72 -4.67 1.35
C MET A 192 10.46 -4.04 -0.02
N LEU A 193 9.79 -2.89 -0.04
CA LEU A 193 9.52 -2.12 -1.26
C LEU A 193 10.63 -1.13 -1.57
N CYS A 194 10.95 -0.30 -0.59
CA CYS A 194 11.94 0.77 -0.72
C CYS A 194 12.41 1.20 0.67
N HIS A 195 13.42 2.07 0.68
CA HIS A 195 13.81 2.82 1.87
C HIS A 195 13.77 4.31 1.58
N VAL A 196 13.34 5.07 2.56
CA VAL A 196 13.35 6.54 2.53
C VAL A 196 14.44 7.04 3.46
N GLU A 197 15.17 8.06 3.02
CA GLU A 197 16.31 8.60 3.73
C GLU A 197 16.24 10.11 3.88
N ALA A 198 16.76 10.63 4.98
CA ALA A 198 17.00 12.05 5.19
C ALA A 198 18.44 12.29 5.61
N GLU A 199 19.13 13.13 4.86
CA GLU A 199 20.44 13.67 5.24
C GLU A 199 20.22 14.73 6.32
N VAL A 200 20.68 14.45 7.55
CA VAL A 200 20.55 15.36 8.71
C VAL A 200 21.89 15.87 9.21
N GLY A 201 23.00 15.50 8.56
CA GLY A 201 24.34 15.93 8.95
C GLY A 201 24.53 17.46 8.96
N HIS A 202 23.81 18.18 8.09
CA HIS A 202 23.84 19.64 8.01
C HIS A 202 23.10 20.34 9.17
N ILE A 203 22.26 19.62 9.92
CA ILE A 203 21.48 20.19 11.02
C ILE A 203 22.42 20.48 12.19
N PRO A 204 22.47 21.72 12.71
CA PRO A 204 23.27 22.08 13.88
C PRO A 204 23.01 21.19 15.10
N GLU A 205 24.08 20.92 15.86
CA GLU A 205 24.04 19.94 16.96
C GLU A 205 23.04 20.31 18.06
N ASN A 206 22.86 21.61 18.32
CA ASN A 206 21.91 22.13 19.31
C ASN A 206 20.44 21.96 18.89
N LEU A 207 20.17 21.66 17.62
CA LEU A 207 18.81 21.39 17.11
C LEU A 207 18.51 19.89 17.03
N LEU A 208 19.50 19.03 17.24
CA LEU A 208 19.31 17.58 17.31
C LEU A 208 18.92 17.21 18.74
N GLN A 209 17.68 16.75 18.90
CA GLN A 209 17.17 16.33 20.20
C GLN A 209 17.98 15.13 20.72
N ARG A 210 18.32 15.22 22.02
CA ARG A 210 19.07 14.20 22.74
C ARG A 210 18.39 13.92 24.06
N ARG A 211 18.49 12.67 24.53
CA ARG A 211 18.04 12.27 25.87
C ARG A 211 18.99 11.26 26.48
N LYS A 212 19.01 11.22 27.81
CA LYS A 212 19.71 10.18 28.57
C LYS A 212 18.83 8.93 28.64
N GLY A 213 19.39 7.79 28.29
CA GLY A 213 18.76 6.48 28.41
C GLY A 213 18.74 5.97 29.84
N SER A 214 17.98 4.89 30.06
CA SER A 214 17.90 4.21 31.36
C SER A 214 19.20 3.52 31.74
N ASP A 215 20.04 3.22 30.76
CA ASP A 215 21.42 2.74 30.92
C ASP A 215 22.45 3.84 31.20
N GLY A 216 22.01 5.10 31.29
CA GLY A 216 22.84 6.26 31.56
C GLY A 216 23.58 6.82 30.34
N GLN A 217 23.44 6.22 29.15
CA GLN A 217 24.06 6.70 27.92
C GLN A 217 23.23 7.81 27.26
N SER A 218 23.88 8.66 26.46
CA SER A 218 23.18 9.70 25.69
C SER A 218 22.79 9.18 24.30
N TYR A 219 21.55 9.44 23.89
CA TYR A 219 20.99 9.06 22.60
C TYR A 219 20.45 10.28 21.86
N TYR A 220 20.64 10.31 20.55
CA TYR A 220 19.79 11.11 19.67
C TYR A 220 18.37 10.52 19.65
N GLU A 221 17.37 11.38 19.68
CA GLU A 221 15.96 11.00 19.59
C GLU A 221 15.27 11.94 18.61
N LEU A 222 14.97 11.45 17.41
CA LEU A 222 14.43 12.27 16.33
C LEU A 222 13.01 11.81 16.00
N ASN A 223 12.05 12.72 16.21
CA ASN A 223 10.65 12.49 15.89
C ASN A 223 10.41 12.71 14.40
N CYS A 224 10.22 11.62 13.67
CA CYS A 224 10.07 11.61 12.22
C CYS A 224 8.65 11.19 11.84
N LYS A 225 8.26 11.54 10.62
CA LYS A 225 7.02 11.05 9.99
C LYS A 225 7.33 10.52 8.60
N ILE A 226 6.60 9.51 8.19
CA ILE A 226 6.48 9.12 6.79
C ILE A 226 5.16 9.65 6.27
N GLU A 227 5.24 10.42 5.20
CA GLU A 227 4.10 10.83 4.39
C GLU A 227 4.00 9.88 3.19
N ALA A 228 2.87 9.19 3.06
CA ALA A 228 2.59 8.27 1.95
C ALA A 228 1.47 8.84 1.08
N VAL A 229 1.81 9.23 -0.15
CA VAL A 229 0.88 9.75 -1.17
C VAL A 229 0.57 8.66 -2.18
N TYR A 230 -0.70 8.29 -2.31
CA TYR A 230 -1.13 7.23 -3.21
C TYR A 230 -1.45 7.79 -4.60
N LEU A 231 -0.57 7.56 -5.57
CA LEU A 231 -0.76 7.95 -6.96
C LEU A 231 -1.47 6.85 -7.75
N SER A 232 -1.79 7.13 -9.02
CA SER A 232 -2.51 6.21 -9.89
C SER A 232 -1.82 4.86 -10.13
N ALA A 233 -0.48 4.83 -10.19
CA ALA A 233 0.33 3.64 -10.50
C ALA A 233 1.47 3.37 -9.50
N SER A 234 1.65 4.24 -8.51
CA SER A 234 2.71 4.17 -7.53
C SER A 234 2.32 4.83 -6.21
N THR A 235 3.02 4.49 -5.14
CA THR A 235 2.95 5.23 -3.88
C THR A 235 4.25 5.98 -3.68
N GLN A 236 4.16 7.28 -3.42
CA GLN A 236 5.31 8.10 -3.05
C GLN A 236 5.43 8.18 -1.54
N TYR A 237 6.60 7.88 -1.02
CA TYR A 237 6.93 7.97 0.40
C TYR A 237 7.93 9.09 0.61
N THR A 238 7.62 9.99 1.54
CA THR A 238 8.49 11.12 1.88
C THR A 238 8.80 11.08 3.38
N LEU A 239 10.08 11.12 3.73
CA LEU A 239 10.48 11.27 5.13
C LEU A 239 10.38 12.74 5.54
N VAL A 240 9.71 13.00 6.66
CA VAL A 240 9.49 14.33 7.21
C VAL A 240 10.13 14.40 8.59
N TYR A 241 10.95 15.42 8.83
CA TYR A 241 11.57 15.69 10.12
C TYR A 241 11.52 17.20 10.39
N ASN A 242 11.13 17.60 11.61
CA ASN A 242 10.92 19.01 12.00
C ASN A 242 10.05 19.82 11.02
N GLY A 243 9.03 19.19 10.44
CA GLY A 243 8.14 19.83 9.46
C GLY A 243 8.75 20.01 8.06
N GLN A 244 10.02 19.68 7.87
CA GLN A 244 10.69 19.69 6.57
C GLN A 244 10.56 18.33 5.89
N ARG A 245 10.17 18.35 4.61
CA ARG A 245 10.17 17.18 3.73
C ARG A 245 11.58 16.94 3.19
N TYR A 246 12.06 15.71 3.31
CA TYR A 246 13.35 15.25 2.76
C TYR A 246 13.11 14.45 1.49
N ASN A 247 14.02 13.51 1.15
CA ASN A 247 13.91 12.72 -0.07
C ASN A 247 12.59 11.96 -0.13
N SER A 248 12.00 11.97 -1.32
CA SER A 248 10.83 11.18 -1.66
C SER A 248 11.23 10.01 -2.54
N VAL A 249 10.68 8.83 -2.26
CA VAL A 249 10.89 7.62 -3.05
C VAL A 249 9.55 7.12 -3.56
N THR A 250 9.47 6.90 -4.86
CA THR A 250 8.26 6.38 -5.52
C THR A 250 8.40 4.87 -5.70
N ALA A 251 7.50 4.09 -5.10
CA ALA A 251 7.42 2.65 -5.29
C ALA A 251 6.22 2.29 -6.17
N GLU A 252 6.46 1.54 -7.24
CA GLU A 252 5.40 1.10 -8.14
C GLU A 252 4.54 -0.01 -7.54
N TYR A 253 3.28 -0.12 -8.00
CA TYR A 253 2.37 -1.19 -7.61
C TYR A 253 2.70 -2.55 -8.26
N VAL A 254 3.95 -2.89 -8.57
CA VAL A 254 4.27 -4.25 -9.05
C VAL A 254 3.97 -5.24 -7.95
#